data_AF-A0A4V3WMG3-F1
#
_entry.id   AF-A0A4V3WMG3-F1
#
_cell.length_a   1.000
_cell.length_b   1.000
_cell.length_c   1.000
_cell.angle_alpha   90.00
_cell.angle_beta   90.00
_cell.angle_gamma   90.00
#
_symmetry.space_group_name_H-M   'P 1'
#
loop_
_entity.id
_entity.type
_entity.pdbx_description
1 polymer ?
#
loop_
_entity_poly.entity_id
_entity_poly.type
_entity_poly.pdbx_seq_one_letter_code
_entity_poly.pdbx_strand_id
1 'polypeptide(L)'
;MISNSPYILVLDCDMYCNDPSSARQAMCFHLDPKMSPSLAFVQFPQKFHNISKTDIYDSQLRSTFKVGFLYFSVVEDYFTGFINLHGKGWISVYCDPARPAFLGSGTTNLSDVLVQSTRWSSGLVEVAISRFCPLLHAPKQKEKQMSVLARMCYAELAFFPFYFIPLWCFATIPQLYLLNGIPLYPEVSSWYFIVFSFIFVSSQSKHIQEIFSTGGSTQTWCNEQRMWMIKSVTCHLYGSLDAFMKRMGMREASFLPTNKAVDGEQLKRYQMGKFDFQASNMLIVPVVTLVILNLVSLFGGVTRMVVINGSFNEMFVQVGLSFFIVSMSYPIVEGMVVRKDKGRVPISVSILSAVISMIYLLLGSLIIMYW
;
A
#
# COMPACT_ATOMS: atom_id res chain seq x y z
N MET A 1 2.55 19.99 30.82
CA MET A 1 1.70 20.79 29.91
C MET A 1 1.51 22.16 30.55
N ILE A 2 1.81 23.27 29.86
CA ILE A 2 1.88 24.63 30.45
C ILE A 2 0.50 25.35 30.44
N SER A 3 -0.46 24.89 29.62
CA SER A 3 -1.81 25.46 29.53
C SER A 3 -2.89 24.41 29.76
N ASN A 4 -4.01 24.81 30.37
CA ASN A 4 -5.22 23.97 30.55
C ASN A 4 -6.27 24.24 29.44
N SER A 5 -5.80 24.36 28.19
CA SER A 5 -6.70 24.59 27.04
C SER A 5 -7.65 23.39 26.85
N PRO A 6 -8.96 23.61 26.68
CA PRO A 6 -9.93 22.51 26.48
C PRO A 6 -9.80 21.84 25.10
N TYR A 7 -9.15 22.51 24.13
CA TYR A 7 -8.91 21.99 22.79
C TYR A 7 -7.42 22.00 22.48
N ILE A 8 -6.96 20.94 21.80
CA ILE A 8 -5.57 20.75 21.41
C ILE A 8 -5.52 20.52 19.90
N LEU A 9 -4.73 21.32 19.20
CA LEU A 9 -4.39 21.09 17.80
C LEU A 9 -3.11 20.24 17.74
N VAL A 10 -3.19 19.08 17.09
CA VAL A 10 -2.02 18.23 16.83
C VAL A 10 -1.56 18.50 15.41
N LEU A 11 -0.30 18.91 15.25
CA LEU A 11 0.30 19.23 13.97
C LEU A 11 1.75 18.73 13.95
N ASP A 12 2.13 18.03 12.87
CA ASP A 12 3.50 17.58 12.68
C ASP A 12 4.41 18.76 12.27
N CYS A 13 5.72 18.61 12.50
CA CYS A 13 6.71 19.64 12.15
C CYS A 13 6.79 19.94 10.65
N ASP A 14 6.37 19.02 9.79
CA ASP A 14 6.33 19.19 8.34
C ASP A 14 4.97 19.63 7.80
N MET A 15 4.04 20.00 8.69
CA MET A 15 2.71 20.51 8.35
C MET A 15 2.56 21.96 8.84
N TYR A 16 1.87 22.79 8.07
CA TYR A 16 1.52 24.15 8.45
C TYR A 16 0.05 24.47 8.16
N CYS A 17 -0.48 25.47 8.87
CA CYS A 17 -1.83 25.98 8.64
C CYS A 17 -1.86 26.83 7.36
N ASN A 18 -2.57 26.37 6.34
CA ASN A 18 -2.70 27.05 5.05
C ASN A 18 -3.93 27.96 4.98
N ASP A 19 -5.01 27.62 5.68
CA ASP A 19 -6.19 28.47 5.82
C ASP A 19 -6.28 29.03 7.25
N PRO A 20 -6.14 30.35 7.47
CA PRO A 20 -6.20 30.93 8.82
C PRO A 20 -7.56 30.72 9.51
N SER A 21 -8.62 30.38 8.75
CA SER A 21 -9.93 30.06 9.31
C SER A 21 -10.06 28.62 9.81
N SER A 22 -9.06 27.75 9.65
CA SER A 22 -9.11 26.34 10.03
C SER A 22 -9.51 26.10 11.49
N ALA A 23 -8.95 26.89 12.41
CA ALA A 23 -9.32 26.80 13.83
C ALA A 23 -10.79 27.18 14.05
N ARG A 24 -11.27 28.24 13.39
CA ARG A 24 -12.68 28.66 13.45
C ARG A 24 -13.60 27.58 12.89
N GLN A 25 -13.24 26.97 11.77
CA GLN A 25 -14.01 25.87 11.16
C GLN A 25 -14.12 24.67 12.10
N ALA A 26 -13.02 24.27 12.76
CA ALA A 26 -13.06 23.21 13.76
C ALA A 26 -13.96 23.56 14.95
N MET A 27 -13.89 24.82 15.41
CA MET A 27 -14.71 25.31 16.52
C MET A 27 -16.22 25.32 16.19
N CYS A 28 -16.62 25.46 14.93
CA CYS A 28 -18.04 25.35 14.55
C CYS A 28 -18.65 24.00 14.98
N PHE A 29 -17.89 22.90 14.91
CA PHE A 29 -18.35 21.58 15.37
C PHE A 29 -18.26 21.42 16.88
N HIS A 30 -17.19 21.92 17.50
CA HIS A 30 -17.02 21.83 18.96
C HIS A 30 -17.95 22.76 19.75
N LEU A 31 -18.56 23.76 19.11
CA LEU A 31 -19.52 24.68 19.73
C LEU A 31 -20.98 24.36 19.34
N ASP A 32 -21.22 23.39 18.45
CA ASP A 32 -22.58 22.94 18.14
C ASP A 32 -23.17 22.21 19.37
N PRO A 33 -24.27 22.71 19.98
CA PRO A 33 -24.88 22.10 21.17
C PRO A 33 -25.30 20.64 20.97
N LYS A 34 -25.60 20.24 19.72
CA LYS A 34 -26.04 18.88 19.40
C LYS A 34 -24.87 17.91 19.29
N MET A 35 -23.73 18.38 18.78
CA MET A 35 -22.58 17.52 18.45
C MET A 35 -21.51 17.54 19.55
N SER A 36 -21.23 18.72 20.09
CA SER A 36 -20.18 19.00 21.07
C SER A 36 -20.13 18.00 22.25
N PRO A 37 -21.25 17.58 22.87
CA PRO A 37 -21.21 16.67 24.02
C PRO A 37 -20.63 15.28 23.71
N SER A 38 -20.59 14.90 22.43
CA SER A 38 -20.13 13.59 21.96
C SER A 38 -18.94 13.65 21.00
N LEU A 39 -18.47 14.84 20.63
CA LEU A 39 -17.41 15.05 19.65
C LEU A 39 -16.03 14.96 20.28
N ALA A 40 -15.20 14.01 19.84
CA ALA A 40 -13.82 13.91 20.28
C ALA A 40 -12.85 14.78 19.47
N PHE A 41 -12.94 14.76 18.14
CA PHE A 41 -12.03 15.51 17.29
C PHE A 41 -12.62 15.83 15.91
N VAL A 42 -12.07 16.88 15.28
CA VAL A 42 -12.29 17.24 13.89
C VAL A 42 -11.01 16.93 13.11
N GLN A 43 -11.09 16.02 12.14
CA GLN A 43 -10.01 15.65 11.24
C GLN A 43 -10.09 16.49 9.97
N PHE A 44 -8.98 17.11 9.59
CA PHE A 44 -8.81 17.71 8.27
C PHE A 44 -7.98 16.78 7.36
N PRO A 45 -8.22 16.79 6.04
CA PRO A 45 -7.39 16.08 5.09
C PRO A 45 -5.92 16.49 5.19
N GLN A 46 -5.01 15.51 5.09
CA GLN A 46 -3.59 15.78 4.93
C GLN A 46 -3.29 15.99 3.45
N LYS A 47 -3.10 17.26 3.05
CA LYS A 47 -2.72 17.63 1.68
C LYS A 47 -1.26 18.10 1.67
N PHE A 48 -0.58 17.94 0.55
CA PHE A 48 0.86 18.23 0.44
C PHE A 48 1.14 19.25 -0.67
N HIS A 49 2.05 20.19 -0.42
CA HIS A 49 2.34 21.28 -1.37
C HIS A 49 3.48 20.96 -2.36
N ASN A 50 4.30 19.96 -2.06
CA ASN A 50 5.50 19.59 -2.83
C ASN A 50 5.28 18.40 -3.79
N ILE A 51 4.03 18.04 -4.05
CA ILE A 51 3.67 16.90 -4.89
C ILE A 51 3.74 17.27 -6.36
N SER A 52 4.39 16.42 -7.16
CA SER A 52 4.48 16.61 -8.60
C SER A 52 3.13 16.32 -9.27
N LYS A 53 2.87 16.98 -10.42
CA LYS A 53 1.76 16.59 -11.31
C LYS A 53 1.91 15.15 -11.83
N THR A 54 3.15 14.66 -11.88
CA THR A 54 3.51 13.28 -12.27
C THR A 54 3.72 12.40 -11.04
N ASP A 55 2.94 12.57 -9.98
CA ASP A 55 3.16 11.83 -8.73
C ASP A 55 3.13 10.31 -8.96
N ILE A 56 4.30 9.69 -8.81
CA ILE A 56 4.52 8.26 -9.03
C ILE A 56 4.48 7.44 -7.75
N TYR A 57 4.47 8.10 -6.58
CA TYR A 57 4.55 7.45 -5.28
C TYR A 57 3.24 7.43 -4.51
N ASP A 58 2.13 7.79 -5.17
CA ASP A 58 0.79 7.71 -4.57
C ASP A 58 0.74 8.52 -3.25
N SER A 59 1.34 9.70 -3.28
CA SER A 59 1.41 10.62 -2.14
C SER A 59 0.22 11.57 -2.10
N GLN A 60 -0.50 11.73 -3.22
CA GLN A 60 -1.78 12.45 -3.27
C GLN A 60 -2.87 11.75 -2.47
N LEU A 61 -2.85 10.41 -2.38
CA LEU A 61 -3.92 9.60 -1.77
C LEU A 61 -3.68 9.31 -0.28
N ARG A 62 -3.43 10.33 0.55
CA ARG A 62 -3.33 10.14 2.02
C ARG A 62 -4.61 10.56 2.74
N SER A 63 -5.57 9.65 2.80
CA SER A 63 -6.66 9.71 3.79
C SER A 63 -6.25 8.94 5.05
N THR A 64 -5.27 9.43 5.81
CA THR A 64 -4.92 8.86 7.12
C THR A 64 -5.43 9.73 8.26
N PHE A 65 -6.10 9.07 9.21
CA PHE A 65 -6.54 9.64 10.47
C PHE A 65 -5.31 9.92 11.35
N LYS A 66 -5.17 11.15 11.87
CA LYS A 66 -4.16 11.51 12.88
C LYS A 66 -4.88 11.93 14.16
N VAL A 67 -4.66 11.17 15.22
CA VAL A 67 -5.16 11.43 16.57
C VAL A 67 -3.99 11.23 17.55
N GLY A 68 -3.93 11.97 18.65
CA GLY A 68 -2.84 11.85 19.65
C GLY A 68 -2.78 10.50 20.40
N PHE A 69 -1.94 10.38 21.42
CA PHE A 69 -1.19 9.13 21.71
C PHE A 69 -1.79 8.16 22.75
N LEU A 70 -1.78 6.88 22.40
CA LEU A 70 -1.87 5.73 23.30
C LEU A 70 -0.76 4.76 22.86
N TYR A 71 0.22 4.55 23.73
CA TYR A 71 1.42 3.78 23.40
C TYR A 71 1.14 2.28 23.51
N PHE A 72 1.04 1.63 22.36
CA PHE A 72 0.95 0.17 22.22
C PHE A 72 1.53 -0.27 20.87
N SER A 73 1.33 0.55 19.84
CA SER A 73 1.77 0.30 18.48
C SER A 73 2.38 1.56 17.87
N VAL A 74 3.19 1.39 16.82
CA VAL A 74 3.78 2.48 16.01
C VAL A 74 2.76 3.25 15.13
N VAL A 75 1.49 2.86 15.24
CA VAL A 75 0.30 3.56 14.72
C VAL A 75 -0.58 4.01 15.90
N GLU A 76 0.02 4.77 16.81
CA GLU A 76 -0.63 5.31 18.01
C GLU A 76 -1.93 6.07 17.72
N ASP A 77 -2.00 6.69 16.55
CA ASP A 77 -3.06 7.59 16.12
C ASP A 77 -4.32 6.81 15.79
N TYR A 78 -4.15 5.80 14.95
CA TYR A 78 -5.12 4.76 14.71
C TYR A 78 -5.58 4.12 16.01
N PHE A 79 -4.65 3.75 16.89
CA PHE A 79 -4.96 3.00 18.11
C PHE A 79 -5.74 3.85 19.14
N THR A 80 -5.40 5.13 19.32
CA THR A 80 -6.13 6.04 20.19
C THR A 80 -7.54 6.30 19.69
N GLY A 81 -7.68 6.58 18.38
CA GLY A 81 -8.99 6.74 17.75
C GLY A 81 -9.88 5.53 18.00
N PHE A 82 -9.32 4.34 17.77
CA PHE A 82 -10.03 3.07 17.94
C PHE A 82 -10.44 2.79 19.39
N ILE A 83 -9.48 2.71 20.33
CA ILE A 83 -9.73 2.25 21.70
C ILE A 83 -10.28 3.36 22.60
N ASN A 84 -9.68 4.54 22.53
CA ASN A 84 -9.87 5.57 23.55
C ASN A 84 -10.97 6.57 23.20
N LEU A 85 -11.27 6.75 21.91
CA LEU A 85 -12.27 7.70 21.44
C LEU A 85 -13.52 6.96 20.96
N HIS A 86 -13.47 6.37 19.77
CA HIS A 86 -14.65 5.71 19.18
C HIS A 86 -15.07 4.48 19.99
N GLY A 87 -14.12 3.74 20.57
CA GLY A 87 -14.39 2.62 21.48
C GLY A 87 -15.12 3.01 22.78
N LYS A 88 -15.13 4.30 23.14
CA LYS A 88 -15.88 4.86 24.28
C LYS A 88 -17.14 5.62 23.86
N GLY A 89 -17.53 5.52 22.59
CA GLY A 89 -18.74 6.13 22.04
C GLY A 89 -18.60 7.58 21.61
N TRP A 90 -17.38 8.12 21.56
CA TRP A 90 -17.16 9.44 20.97
C TRP A 90 -17.28 9.38 19.46
N ILE A 91 -17.73 10.47 18.85
CA ILE A 91 -17.78 10.65 17.40
C ILE A 91 -16.63 11.55 16.93
N SER A 92 -16.32 11.49 15.64
CA SER A 92 -15.38 12.39 14.98
C SER A 92 -15.99 12.97 13.72
N VAL A 93 -15.53 14.15 13.31
CA VAL A 93 -15.93 14.79 12.06
C VAL A 93 -14.75 14.79 11.10
N TYR A 94 -14.99 14.49 9.83
CA TYR A 94 -14.05 14.74 8.74
C TYR A 94 -14.46 16.01 8.01
N CYS A 95 -13.64 17.05 8.07
CA CYS A 95 -13.89 18.36 7.47
C CYS A 95 -12.94 18.58 6.29
N ASP A 96 -13.45 18.48 5.06
CA ASP A 96 -12.70 18.76 3.82
C ASP A 96 -13.14 20.09 3.19
N PRO A 97 -12.59 21.23 3.66
CA PRO A 97 -12.89 22.51 3.06
C PRO A 97 -12.30 22.62 1.64
N ALA A 98 -12.95 23.42 0.79
CA ALA A 98 -12.52 23.66 -0.60
C ALA A 98 -11.08 24.18 -0.68
N ARG A 99 -10.67 25.06 0.24
CA ARG A 99 -9.27 25.42 0.46
C ARG A 99 -8.66 24.44 1.47
N PRO A 100 -7.55 23.75 1.15
CA PRO A 100 -6.85 22.90 2.11
C PRO A 100 -6.54 23.65 3.40
N ALA A 101 -7.08 23.17 4.52
CA ALA A 101 -6.87 23.76 5.85
C ALA A 101 -5.39 23.68 6.26
N PHE A 102 -4.78 22.52 6.04
CA PHE A 102 -3.39 22.22 6.38
C PHE A 102 -2.66 21.67 5.16
N LEU A 103 -1.40 22.10 4.99
CA LEU A 103 -0.51 21.62 3.96
C LEU A 103 0.78 21.13 4.59
N GLY A 104 1.35 20.05 4.09
CA GLY A 104 2.68 19.61 4.50
C GLY A 104 3.59 19.18 3.37
N SER A 105 4.72 18.60 3.76
CA SER A 105 5.71 18.04 2.83
C SER A 105 5.55 16.52 2.70
N GLY A 106 5.10 16.08 1.53
CA GLY A 106 4.99 14.67 1.16
C GLY A 106 6.35 14.05 0.85
N THR A 107 6.41 12.73 0.87
CA THR A 107 7.61 11.95 0.53
C THR A 107 7.82 11.93 -0.99
N THR A 108 9.00 12.36 -1.44
CA THR A 108 9.33 12.49 -2.87
C THR A 108 10.34 11.46 -3.37
N ASN A 109 10.66 10.45 -2.58
CA ASN A 109 11.51 9.32 -3.00
C ASN A 109 10.89 7.99 -2.55
N LEU A 110 11.21 6.92 -3.28
CA LEU A 110 10.64 5.60 -3.04
C LEU A 110 11.07 5.03 -1.68
N SER A 111 12.34 5.23 -1.29
CA SER A 111 12.89 4.66 -0.06
C SER A 111 12.08 5.07 1.17
N ASP A 112 11.82 6.38 1.33
CA ASP A 112 11.04 6.89 2.44
C ASP A 112 9.59 6.41 2.41
N VAL A 113 8.98 6.34 1.23
CA VAL A 113 7.61 5.82 1.06
C VAL A 113 7.53 4.37 1.55
N LEU A 114 8.51 3.54 1.19
CA LEU A 114 8.51 2.13 1.58
C LEU A 114 8.84 1.94 3.06
N VAL A 115 9.77 2.71 3.62
CA VAL A 115 10.08 2.69 5.06
C VAL A 115 8.85 3.13 5.88
N GLN A 116 8.21 4.22 5.46
CA GLN A 116 6.98 4.71 6.08
C GLN A 116 5.86 3.66 6.05
N SER A 117 5.64 3.06 4.88
CA SER A 117 4.57 2.07 4.69
C SER A 117 4.86 0.78 5.48
N THR A 118 6.13 0.38 5.60
CA THR A 118 6.53 -0.78 6.42
C THR A 118 6.23 -0.54 7.90
N ARG A 119 6.50 0.67 8.41
CA ARG A 119 6.17 1.05 9.79
C ARG A 119 4.66 0.99 10.04
N TRP A 120 3.86 1.58 9.15
CA TRP A 120 2.40 1.53 9.26
C TRP A 120 1.88 0.10 9.23
N SER A 121 2.39 -0.72 8.31
CA SER A 121 2.03 -2.13 8.20
C SER A 121 2.34 -2.92 9.48
N SER A 122 3.53 -2.71 10.05
CA SER A 122 3.92 -3.33 11.31
C SER A 122 2.96 -2.95 12.44
N GLY A 123 2.65 -1.66 12.58
CA GLY A 123 1.75 -1.22 13.64
C GLY A 123 0.31 -1.73 13.49
N LEU A 124 -0.23 -1.71 12.26
CA LEU A 124 -1.56 -2.22 11.98
C LEU A 124 -1.67 -3.71 12.31
N VAL A 125 -0.65 -4.51 11.94
CA VAL A 125 -0.60 -5.94 12.27
C VAL A 125 -0.45 -6.17 13.77
N GLU A 126 0.37 -5.39 14.48
CA GLU A 126 0.46 -5.45 15.94
C GLU A 126 -0.92 -5.31 16.59
N VAL A 127 -1.74 -4.35 16.12
CA VAL A 127 -3.12 -4.20 16.61
C VAL A 127 -3.97 -5.41 16.21
N ALA A 128 -3.94 -5.84 14.95
CA ALA A 128 -4.75 -6.95 14.44
C ALA A 128 -4.53 -8.26 15.21
N ILE A 129 -3.28 -8.56 15.58
CA ILE A 129 -2.93 -9.80 16.28
C ILE A 129 -3.00 -9.67 17.81
N SER A 130 -3.18 -8.46 18.34
CA SER A 130 -3.27 -8.22 19.79
C SER A 130 -4.65 -8.56 20.38
N ARG A 131 -4.76 -8.48 21.72
CA ARG A 131 -6.06 -8.50 22.43
C ARG A 131 -6.99 -7.33 22.07
N PHE A 132 -6.47 -6.34 21.36
CA PHE A 132 -7.21 -5.16 20.88
C PHE A 132 -7.63 -5.31 19.41
N CYS A 133 -7.58 -6.52 18.85
CA CYS A 133 -8.07 -6.80 17.51
C CYS A 133 -9.49 -6.23 17.30
N PRO A 134 -9.76 -5.40 16.28
CA PRO A 134 -11.09 -4.79 16.08
C PRO A 134 -12.24 -5.79 15.93
N LEU A 135 -11.95 -6.98 15.40
CA LEU A 135 -12.92 -8.07 15.24
C LEU A 135 -13.25 -8.77 16.56
N LEU A 136 -12.26 -8.94 17.44
CA LEU A 136 -12.40 -9.72 18.68
C LEU A 136 -12.63 -8.85 19.92
N HIS A 137 -12.25 -7.58 19.86
CA HIS A 137 -12.34 -6.68 20.99
C HIS A 137 -13.80 -6.40 21.35
N ALA A 138 -14.20 -6.81 22.56
CA ALA A 138 -15.51 -6.52 23.14
C ALA A 138 -15.41 -5.29 24.05
N PRO A 139 -16.17 -4.21 23.79
CA PRO A 139 -16.19 -3.04 24.66
C PRO A 139 -16.73 -3.42 26.05
N LYS A 140 -16.09 -2.93 27.12
CA LYS A 140 -16.53 -3.17 28.51
C LYS A 140 -17.86 -2.49 28.86
N GLN A 141 -18.24 -1.43 28.16
CA GLN A 141 -19.50 -0.70 28.36
C GLN A 141 -20.41 -0.91 27.13
N LYS A 142 -21.54 -1.60 27.32
CA LYS A 142 -22.48 -1.96 26.22
C LYS A 142 -23.23 -0.77 25.63
N GLU A 143 -23.43 0.31 26.40
CA GLU A 143 -24.31 1.43 26.02
C GLU A 143 -23.63 2.49 25.13
N LYS A 144 -22.30 2.43 24.96
CA LYS A 144 -21.52 3.39 24.17
C LYS A 144 -20.64 2.71 23.12
N GLN A 145 -21.14 1.62 22.53
CA GLN A 145 -20.38 0.86 21.55
C GLN A 145 -20.35 1.54 20.18
N MET A 146 -19.17 1.53 19.57
CA MET A 146 -18.99 1.81 18.16
C MET A 146 -19.87 0.91 17.31
N SER A 147 -20.44 1.47 16.23
CA SER A 147 -21.26 0.69 15.28
C SER A 147 -20.44 -0.44 14.66
N VAL A 148 -21.12 -1.52 14.26
CA VAL A 148 -20.49 -2.65 13.56
C VAL A 148 -19.76 -2.18 12.31
N LEU A 149 -20.35 -1.23 11.57
CA LEU A 149 -19.74 -0.67 10.37
C LEU A 149 -18.42 0.05 10.67
N ALA A 150 -18.39 0.93 11.68
CA ALA A 150 -17.17 1.61 12.07
C ALA A 150 -16.09 0.62 12.56
N ARG A 151 -16.48 -0.43 13.28
CA ARG A 151 -15.56 -1.51 13.66
C ARG A 151 -15.01 -2.26 12.44
N MET A 152 -15.81 -2.47 11.40
CA MET A 152 -15.36 -3.06 10.14
C MET A 152 -14.36 -2.15 9.42
N CYS A 153 -14.54 -0.82 9.44
CA CYS A 153 -13.55 0.12 8.89
C CYS A 153 -12.21 0.03 9.62
N TYR A 154 -12.22 -0.05 10.96
CA TYR A 154 -11.00 -0.30 11.73
C TYR A 154 -10.38 -1.68 11.42
N ALA A 155 -11.20 -2.73 11.35
CA ALA A 155 -10.73 -4.06 11.01
C ALA A 155 -10.08 -4.12 9.63
N GLU A 156 -10.68 -3.48 8.62
CA GLU A 156 -10.14 -3.42 7.26
C GLU A 156 -8.71 -2.87 7.28
N LEU A 157 -8.48 -1.72 7.91
CA LEU A 157 -7.15 -1.12 8.03
C LEU A 157 -6.17 -2.02 8.80
N ALA A 158 -6.58 -2.59 9.93
CA ALA A 158 -5.71 -3.43 10.76
C ALA A 158 -5.27 -4.70 10.02
N PHE A 159 -6.17 -5.32 9.24
CA PHE A 159 -5.90 -6.55 8.51
C PHE A 159 -5.36 -6.32 7.09
N PHE A 160 -5.40 -5.09 6.57
CA PHE A 160 -4.92 -4.75 5.24
C PHE A 160 -3.51 -5.27 4.92
N PRO A 161 -2.52 -5.23 5.83
CA PRO A 161 -1.21 -5.77 5.51
C PRO A 161 -1.21 -7.27 5.20
N PHE A 162 -2.17 -8.07 5.67
CA PHE A 162 -2.22 -9.51 5.36
C PHE A 162 -2.49 -9.83 3.88
N TYR A 163 -2.87 -8.84 3.06
CA TYR A 163 -2.94 -9.00 1.60
C TYR A 163 -1.62 -9.44 0.97
N PHE A 164 -0.47 -9.33 1.66
CA PHE A 164 0.79 -9.86 1.15
C PHE A 164 0.71 -11.36 0.83
N ILE A 165 -0.02 -12.16 1.62
CA ILE A 165 -0.09 -13.62 1.44
C ILE A 165 -0.66 -14.00 0.07
N PRO A 166 -1.92 -13.63 -0.26
CA PRO A 166 -2.48 -13.98 -1.57
C PRO A 166 -1.70 -13.33 -2.71
N LEU A 167 -1.12 -12.14 -2.52
CA LEU A 167 -0.35 -11.48 -3.59
C LEU A 167 0.98 -12.17 -3.89
N TRP A 168 1.68 -12.69 -2.89
CA TRP A 168 2.84 -13.53 -3.12
C TRP A 168 2.48 -14.84 -3.84
N CYS A 169 1.32 -15.43 -3.54
CA CYS A 169 0.81 -16.57 -4.30
C CYS A 169 0.54 -16.20 -5.77
N PHE A 170 -0.17 -15.10 -6.03
CA PHE A 170 -0.49 -14.65 -7.39
C PHE A 170 0.72 -14.13 -8.19
N ALA A 171 1.78 -13.70 -7.52
CA ALA A 171 3.01 -13.26 -8.15
C ALA A 171 4.02 -14.38 -8.43
N THR A 172 3.76 -15.60 -7.94
CA THR A 172 4.67 -16.75 -8.11
C THR A 172 4.00 -17.94 -8.79
N ILE A 173 2.83 -18.38 -8.33
CA ILE A 173 2.17 -19.60 -8.79
C ILE A 173 1.77 -19.49 -10.27
N PRO A 174 1.06 -18.43 -10.72
CA PRO A 174 0.70 -18.30 -12.13
C PRO A 174 1.89 -18.27 -13.08
N GLN A 175 3.00 -17.67 -12.66
CA GLN A 175 4.25 -17.57 -13.42
C GLN A 175 4.91 -18.93 -13.59
N LEU A 176 4.96 -19.73 -12.52
CA LEU A 176 5.52 -21.09 -12.58
C LEU A 176 4.68 -22.01 -13.47
N TYR A 177 3.35 -21.92 -13.37
CA TYR A 177 2.44 -22.70 -14.20
C TYR A 177 2.48 -22.26 -15.68
N LEU A 178 2.60 -20.95 -15.93
CA LEU A 178 2.76 -20.41 -17.28
C LEU A 178 4.03 -20.96 -17.95
N LEU A 179 5.16 -20.98 -17.24
CA LEU A 179 6.41 -21.54 -17.77
C LEU A 179 6.31 -23.05 -18.01
N ASN A 180 5.60 -23.76 -17.13
CA ASN A 180 5.39 -25.20 -17.23
C ASN A 180 4.26 -25.60 -18.20
N GLY A 181 3.57 -24.64 -18.81
CA GLY A 181 2.51 -24.89 -19.78
C GLY A 181 1.28 -25.57 -19.17
N ILE A 182 0.99 -25.31 -17.89
CA ILE A 182 -0.14 -25.88 -17.17
C ILE A 182 -1.22 -24.81 -17.01
N PRO A 183 -2.45 -25.06 -17.52
CA PRO A 183 -3.53 -24.11 -17.41
C PRO A 183 -4.04 -24.00 -15.97
N LEU A 184 -4.13 -22.77 -15.45
CA LEU A 184 -4.72 -22.47 -14.14
C LEU A 184 -6.12 -21.82 -14.24
N TYR A 185 -6.43 -21.24 -15.39
CA TYR A 185 -7.63 -20.44 -15.60
C TYR A 185 -8.50 -21.12 -16.66
N PRO A 186 -9.80 -20.79 -16.72
CA PRO A 186 -10.69 -21.35 -17.73
C PRO A 186 -10.21 -21.04 -19.15
N GLU A 187 -10.39 -22.00 -20.05
CA GLU A 187 -10.18 -21.82 -21.48
C GLU A 187 -11.10 -20.73 -22.04
N VAL A 188 -10.64 -20.05 -23.09
CA VAL A 188 -11.39 -18.95 -23.74
C VAL A 188 -12.76 -19.41 -24.28
N SER A 189 -12.86 -20.68 -24.69
CA SER A 189 -14.10 -21.32 -25.17
C SER A 189 -15.14 -21.54 -24.06
N SER A 190 -14.72 -21.52 -22.80
CA SER A 190 -15.56 -21.85 -21.65
C SER A 190 -16.43 -20.67 -21.21
N TRP A 191 -17.67 -20.93 -20.78
CA TRP A 191 -18.52 -19.89 -20.17
C TRP A 191 -17.88 -19.26 -18.92
N TYR A 192 -17.07 -20.02 -18.18
CA TYR A 192 -16.34 -19.51 -17.01
C TYR A 192 -15.33 -18.41 -17.38
N PHE A 193 -14.77 -18.42 -18.59
CA PHE A 193 -13.88 -17.34 -19.04
C PHE A 193 -14.58 -15.98 -19.02
N ILE A 194 -15.88 -15.92 -19.36
CA ILE A 194 -16.66 -14.67 -19.32
C ILE A 194 -16.78 -14.17 -17.88
N VAL A 195 -17.02 -15.07 -16.92
CA VAL A 195 -17.12 -14.72 -15.50
C VAL A 195 -15.80 -14.17 -14.96
N PHE A 196 -14.69 -14.87 -15.21
CA PHE A 196 -13.36 -14.41 -14.78
C PHE A 196 -12.97 -13.08 -15.44
N SER A 197 -13.21 -12.95 -16.75
CA SER A 197 -12.95 -11.71 -17.48
C SER A 197 -13.78 -10.56 -16.92
N PHE A 198 -15.07 -10.80 -16.63
CA PHE A 198 -15.94 -9.79 -16.05
C PHE A 198 -15.43 -9.32 -14.68
N ILE A 199 -15.06 -10.24 -13.78
CA ILE A 199 -14.55 -9.90 -12.43
C ILE A 199 -13.29 -9.02 -12.53
N PHE A 200 -12.35 -9.41 -13.41
CA PHE A 200 -11.13 -8.64 -13.61
C PHE A 200 -11.44 -7.25 -14.17
N VAL A 201 -12.19 -7.17 -15.28
CA VAL A 201 -12.52 -5.90 -15.93
C VAL A 201 -13.37 -5.01 -15.04
N SER A 202 -14.33 -5.55 -14.29
CA SER A 202 -15.18 -4.77 -13.38
C SER A 202 -14.36 -4.18 -12.23
N SER A 203 -13.43 -4.94 -11.65
CA SER A 203 -12.51 -4.46 -10.62
C SER A 203 -11.66 -3.29 -11.14
N GLN A 204 -11.07 -3.44 -12.33
CA GLN A 204 -10.24 -2.38 -12.90
C GLN A 204 -11.07 -1.15 -13.31
N SER A 205 -12.26 -1.36 -13.85
CA SER A 205 -13.18 -0.28 -14.24
C SER A 205 -13.65 0.51 -13.02
N LYS A 206 -13.94 -0.18 -11.91
CA LYS A 206 -14.33 0.47 -10.65
C LYS A 206 -13.22 1.36 -10.11
N HIS A 207 -11.99 0.86 -10.10
CA HIS A 207 -10.85 1.65 -9.66
C HIS A 207 -10.62 2.87 -10.56
N ILE A 208 -10.65 2.72 -11.89
CA ILE A 208 -10.53 3.84 -12.84
C ILE A 208 -11.65 4.88 -12.62
N GLN A 209 -12.88 4.42 -12.40
CA GLN A 209 -14.02 5.29 -12.13
C GLN A 209 -13.82 6.12 -10.86
N GLU A 210 -13.26 5.54 -9.81
CA GLU A 210 -12.92 6.25 -8.57
C GLU A 210 -11.83 7.30 -8.79
N ILE A 211 -10.75 6.94 -9.49
CA ILE A 211 -9.66 7.86 -9.86
C ILE A 211 -10.20 9.07 -10.63
N PHE A 212 -11.07 8.85 -11.62
CA PHE A 212 -11.64 9.97 -12.37
C PHE A 212 -12.63 10.80 -11.55
N SER A 213 -13.40 10.16 -10.66
CA SER A 213 -14.33 10.88 -9.77
C SER A 213 -13.62 11.82 -8.79
N THR A 214 -12.37 11.51 -8.43
CA THR A 214 -11.52 12.34 -7.55
C THR A 214 -10.62 13.31 -8.35
N GLY A 215 -10.76 13.37 -9.67
CA GLY A 215 -10.00 14.27 -10.55
C GLY A 215 -8.60 13.76 -10.93
N GLY A 216 -8.28 12.50 -10.64
CA GLY A 216 -7.06 11.83 -11.05
C GLY A 216 -7.04 11.51 -12.56
N SER A 217 -5.87 11.09 -13.05
CA SER A 217 -5.64 10.75 -14.45
C SER A 217 -5.41 9.24 -14.64
N THR A 218 -5.40 8.75 -15.88
CA THR A 218 -5.00 7.35 -16.16
C THR A 218 -3.57 7.07 -15.69
N GLN A 219 -2.70 8.07 -15.69
CA GLN A 219 -1.35 7.95 -15.12
C GLN A 219 -1.40 7.73 -13.61
N THR A 220 -2.32 8.41 -12.90
CA THR A 220 -2.57 8.21 -11.47
C THR A 220 -3.00 6.77 -11.21
N TRP A 221 -3.96 6.24 -11.97
CA TRP A 221 -4.38 4.84 -11.88
C TRP A 221 -3.21 3.86 -12.06
N CYS A 222 -2.38 4.04 -13.10
CA CYS A 222 -1.18 3.22 -13.31
C CYS A 222 -0.21 3.29 -12.12
N ASN A 223 0.00 4.48 -11.55
CA ASN A 223 0.92 4.69 -10.44
C ASN A 223 0.39 4.09 -9.13
N GLU A 224 -0.91 4.18 -8.86
CA GLU A 224 -1.54 3.53 -7.69
C GLU A 224 -1.44 2.01 -7.80
N GLN A 225 -1.70 1.43 -8.97
CA GLN A 225 -1.51 -0.02 -9.21
C GLN A 225 -0.05 -0.43 -8.98
N ARG A 226 0.91 0.33 -9.51
CA ARG A 226 2.35 0.08 -9.30
C ARG A 226 2.73 0.12 -7.83
N MET A 227 2.33 1.18 -7.12
CA MET A 227 2.66 1.36 -5.71
C MET A 227 1.98 0.31 -4.85
N TRP A 228 0.74 -0.07 -5.15
CA TRP A 228 0.06 -1.17 -4.48
C TRP A 228 0.80 -2.50 -4.65
N MET A 229 1.25 -2.85 -5.86
CA MET A 229 2.05 -4.06 -6.09
C MET A 229 3.36 -4.03 -5.31
N ILE A 230 4.11 -2.92 -5.39
CA ILE A 230 5.40 -2.75 -4.70
C ILE A 230 5.21 -2.85 -3.18
N LYS A 231 4.29 -2.08 -2.59
CA LYS A 231 4.00 -2.07 -1.15
C LYS A 231 3.54 -3.45 -0.66
N SER A 232 2.76 -4.16 -1.45
CA SER A 232 2.23 -5.46 -1.07
C SER A 232 3.27 -6.56 -1.01
N VAL A 233 4.18 -6.61 -1.99
CA VAL A 233 5.29 -7.57 -2.00
C VAL A 233 6.27 -7.29 -0.86
N THR A 234 6.43 -6.01 -0.49
CA THR A 234 7.52 -5.56 0.40
C THR A 234 7.03 -5.09 1.76
N CYS A 235 6.43 -3.91 1.84
CA CYS A 235 6.04 -3.24 3.08
C CYS A 235 5.06 -4.07 3.90
N HIS A 236 4.06 -4.66 3.26
CA HIS A 236 3.07 -5.51 3.92
C HIS A 236 3.71 -6.81 4.44
N LEU A 237 4.58 -7.45 3.65
CA LEU A 237 5.34 -8.63 4.07
C LEU A 237 6.24 -8.32 5.28
N TYR A 238 7.15 -7.35 5.13
CA TYR A 238 8.14 -7.03 6.16
C TYR A 238 7.53 -6.38 7.38
N GLY A 239 6.49 -5.56 7.22
CA GLY A 239 5.73 -5.02 8.34
C GLY A 239 5.05 -6.12 9.14
N SER A 240 4.41 -7.08 8.45
CA SER A 240 3.78 -8.23 9.11
C SER A 240 4.80 -9.09 9.84
N LEU A 241 5.93 -9.43 9.19
CA LEU A 241 7.02 -10.20 9.81
C LEU A 241 7.59 -9.49 11.03
N ASP A 242 7.80 -8.17 10.95
CA ASP A 242 8.27 -7.36 12.07
C ASP A 242 7.31 -7.42 13.27
N ALA A 243 6.01 -7.27 13.04
CA ALA A 243 4.99 -7.39 14.07
C ALA A 243 4.96 -8.79 14.73
N PHE A 244 5.08 -9.87 13.94
CA PHE A 244 5.17 -11.23 14.46
C PHE A 244 6.44 -11.45 15.29
N MET A 245 7.60 -11.00 14.80
CA MET A 245 8.87 -11.12 15.52
C MET A 245 8.84 -10.38 16.86
N LYS A 246 8.28 -9.17 16.89
CA LYS A 246 8.07 -8.41 18.14
C LYS A 246 7.15 -9.14 19.10
N ARG A 247 6.04 -9.70 18.60
CA ARG A 247 5.11 -10.48 19.44
C ARG A 247 5.76 -11.72 20.06
N MET A 248 6.68 -12.36 19.34
CA MET A 248 7.45 -13.50 19.85
C MET A 248 8.63 -13.10 20.75
N GLY A 249 8.87 -11.79 20.98
CA GLY A 249 10.00 -11.30 21.76
C GLY A 249 11.35 -11.43 21.06
N MET A 250 11.37 -11.69 19.74
CA MET A 250 12.59 -11.91 18.96
C MET A 250 13.26 -10.61 18.49
N ARG A 251 12.55 -9.48 18.58
CA ARG A 251 13.05 -8.18 18.12
C ARG A 251 12.46 -7.06 18.98
N GLU A 252 13.30 -6.12 19.38
CA GLU A 252 12.84 -4.91 20.06
C GLU A 252 12.15 -3.94 19.10
N ALA A 253 11.27 -3.10 19.64
CA ALA A 253 10.60 -2.07 18.86
C ALA A 253 11.63 -1.02 18.39
N SER A 254 12.00 -1.08 17.11
CA SER A 254 12.87 -0.08 16.48
C SER A 254 12.04 0.95 15.71
N PHE A 255 12.25 2.24 16.00
CA PHE A 255 11.62 3.36 15.30
C PHE A 255 12.69 4.14 14.53
N LEU A 256 12.64 4.07 13.20
CA LEU A 256 13.47 4.90 12.32
C LEU A 256 12.57 5.97 11.69
N PRO A 257 12.73 7.25 12.08
CA PRO A 257 12.01 8.35 11.42
C PRO A 257 12.35 8.39 9.93
N THR A 258 11.37 8.73 9.10
CA THR A 258 11.63 9.00 7.68
C THR A 258 12.34 10.33 7.51
N ASN A 259 13.32 10.38 6.62
CA ASN A 259 14.05 11.61 6.33
C ASN A 259 13.37 12.38 5.20
N LYS A 260 12.62 13.44 5.52
CA LYS A 260 11.97 14.27 4.49
C LYS A 260 12.90 15.33 3.85
N ALA A 261 14.21 15.22 4.04
CA ALA A 261 15.18 16.09 3.39
C ALA A 261 15.18 15.87 1.87
N VAL A 262 15.23 16.98 1.13
CA VAL A 262 15.12 16.97 -0.33
C VAL A 262 16.52 16.95 -0.95
N ASP A 263 16.89 15.82 -1.56
CA ASP A 263 18.00 15.78 -2.51
C ASP A 263 17.53 16.34 -3.87
N GLY A 264 18.24 17.35 -4.39
CA GLY A 264 17.90 18.01 -5.65
C GLY A 264 17.95 17.08 -6.87
N GLU A 265 18.81 16.05 -6.88
CA GLU A 265 18.81 15.06 -7.97
C GLU A 265 17.59 14.12 -7.89
N GLN A 266 17.24 13.66 -6.69
CA GLN A 266 16.06 12.82 -6.46
C GLN A 266 14.77 13.58 -6.80
N LEU A 267 14.68 14.85 -6.40
CA LEU A 267 13.53 15.70 -6.70
C LEU A 267 13.34 15.87 -8.22
N LYS A 268 14.43 16.10 -8.97
CA LYS A 268 14.35 16.18 -10.43
C LYS A 268 13.81 14.89 -11.04
N ARG A 269 14.27 13.72 -10.58
CA ARG A 269 13.73 12.42 -11.03
C ARG A 269 12.25 12.28 -10.73
N TYR A 270 11.83 12.65 -9.52
CA TYR A 270 10.43 12.64 -9.10
C TYR A 270 9.55 13.56 -9.97
N GLN A 271 10.01 14.77 -10.26
CA GLN A 271 9.32 15.72 -11.15
C GLN A 271 9.21 15.21 -12.61
N MET A 272 10.15 14.36 -13.03
CA MET A 272 10.11 13.68 -14.34
C MET A 272 9.25 12.40 -14.33
N GLY A 273 8.63 12.04 -13.19
CA GLY A 273 7.88 10.79 -13.06
C GLY A 273 8.77 9.54 -13.11
N LYS A 274 10.03 9.64 -12.71
CA LYS A 274 10.98 8.51 -12.69
C LYS A 274 11.17 7.98 -11.27
N PHE A 275 10.97 6.68 -11.11
CA PHE A 275 11.20 5.97 -9.85
C PHE A 275 12.66 6.09 -9.42
N ASP A 276 12.92 6.15 -8.12
CA ASP A 276 14.27 6.14 -7.58
C ASP A 276 14.51 4.84 -6.83
N PHE A 277 15.35 3.96 -7.37
CA PHE A 277 15.60 2.64 -6.79
C PHE A 277 16.77 2.61 -5.80
N GLN A 278 17.25 3.78 -5.35
CA GLN A 278 18.22 3.91 -4.27
C GLN A 278 17.60 3.66 -2.87
N ALA A 279 16.88 2.55 -2.71
CA ALA A 279 16.34 2.11 -1.44
C ALA A 279 17.11 0.89 -0.92
N SER A 280 16.81 0.48 0.31
CA SER A 280 17.42 -0.72 0.91
C SER A 280 17.22 -1.95 0.02
N ASN A 281 18.27 -2.77 -0.13
CA ASN A 281 18.21 -4.05 -0.85
C ASN A 281 17.09 -4.95 -0.32
N MET A 282 16.83 -4.91 0.99
CA MET A 282 15.73 -5.64 1.62
C MET A 282 14.38 -5.34 0.95
N LEU A 283 14.14 -4.09 0.54
CA LEU A 283 12.88 -3.67 -0.05
C LEU A 283 12.86 -3.85 -1.57
N ILE A 284 13.99 -3.64 -2.26
CA ILE A 284 14.00 -3.68 -3.73
C ILE A 284 14.17 -5.10 -4.29
N VAL A 285 14.97 -5.96 -3.65
CA VAL A 285 15.28 -7.32 -4.17
C VAL A 285 14.01 -8.16 -4.37
N PRO A 286 13.04 -8.24 -3.44
CA PRO A 286 11.84 -9.05 -3.64
C PRO A 286 11.02 -8.62 -4.88
N VAL A 287 10.89 -7.31 -5.09
CA VAL A 287 10.13 -6.76 -6.22
C VAL A 287 10.83 -7.08 -7.53
N VAL A 288 12.14 -6.81 -7.61
CA VAL A 288 12.94 -7.08 -8.81
C VAL A 288 12.95 -8.59 -9.11
N THR A 289 13.02 -9.44 -8.09
CA THR A 289 12.96 -10.90 -8.23
C THR A 289 11.66 -11.34 -8.90
N LEU A 290 10.51 -10.86 -8.41
CA LEU A 290 9.21 -11.22 -8.99
C LEU A 290 9.00 -10.66 -10.40
N VAL A 291 9.57 -9.48 -10.70
CA VAL A 291 9.55 -8.92 -12.06
C VAL A 291 10.38 -9.78 -13.02
N ILE A 292 11.58 -10.22 -12.61
CA ILE A 292 12.40 -11.15 -13.41
C ILE A 292 11.68 -12.48 -13.59
N LEU A 293 11.11 -13.03 -12.52
CA LEU A 293 10.33 -14.27 -12.55
C LEU A 293 9.21 -14.18 -13.58
N ASN A 294 8.40 -13.12 -13.51
CA ASN A 294 7.28 -12.92 -14.42
C ASN A 294 7.74 -12.69 -15.87
N LEU A 295 8.84 -11.97 -16.10
CA LEU A 295 9.42 -11.80 -17.45
C LEU A 295 9.88 -13.13 -18.04
N VAL A 296 10.66 -13.91 -17.30
CA VAL A 296 11.15 -15.22 -17.76
C VAL A 296 9.99 -16.17 -18.02
N SER A 297 9.01 -16.22 -17.13
CA SER A 297 7.80 -17.02 -17.31
C SER A 297 6.94 -16.59 -18.48
N LEU A 298 6.81 -15.28 -18.74
CA LEU A 298 6.07 -14.76 -19.88
C LEU A 298 6.72 -15.18 -21.19
N PHE A 299 8.02 -14.91 -21.37
CA PHE A 299 8.72 -15.26 -22.60
C PHE A 299 8.83 -16.78 -22.80
N GLY A 300 9.18 -17.51 -21.74
CA GLY A 300 9.28 -18.97 -21.78
C GLY A 300 7.92 -19.64 -22.03
N GLY A 301 6.88 -19.19 -21.33
CA GLY A 301 5.52 -19.71 -21.49
C GLY A 301 4.92 -19.41 -22.86
N VAL A 302 5.10 -18.19 -23.39
CA VAL A 302 4.68 -17.86 -24.76
C VAL A 302 5.43 -18.69 -25.79
N THR A 303 6.75 -18.87 -25.63
CA THR A 303 7.55 -19.71 -26.54
C THR A 303 7.02 -21.14 -26.55
N ARG A 304 6.75 -21.72 -25.37
CA ARG A 304 6.19 -23.07 -25.24
C ARG A 304 4.79 -23.19 -25.85
N MET A 305 3.92 -22.21 -25.58
CA MET A 305 2.55 -22.18 -26.10
C MET A 305 2.54 -22.09 -27.63
N VAL A 306 3.34 -21.20 -28.22
CA VAL A 306 3.35 -20.94 -29.67
C VAL A 306 4.09 -22.03 -30.46
N VAL A 307 5.26 -22.45 -29.97
CA VAL A 307 6.21 -23.27 -30.74
C VAL A 307 6.06 -24.75 -30.45
N ILE A 308 5.68 -25.14 -29.23
CA ILE A 308 5.74 -26.54 -28.79
C ILE A 308 4.35 -27.20 -28.78
N ASN A 309 3.37 -26.59 -28.10
CA ASN A 309 2.11 -27.27 -27.77
C ASN A 309 0.87 -26.74 -28.52
N GLY A 310 0.90 -25.53 -29.08
CA GLY A 310 -0.27 -24.93 -29.74
C GLY A 310 -1.45 -24.61 -28.80
N SER A 311 -1.22 -24.49 -27.49
CA SER A 311 -2.26 -24.39 -26.44
C SER A 311 -2.78 -22.97 -26.17
N PHE A 312 -3.08 -22.21 -27.24
CA PHE A 312 -3.52 -20.81 -27.12
C PHE A 312 -4.81 -20.63 -26.31
N ASN A 313 -5.81 -21.49 -26.53
CA ASN A 313 -7.11 -21.37 -25.86
C ASN A 313 -7.02 -21.59 -24.35
N GLU A 314 -6.09 -22.42 -23.89
CA GLU A 314 -5.93 -22.80 -22.49
C GLU A 314 -5.10 -21.77 -21.71
N MET A 315 -4.05 -21.23 -22.34
CA MET A 315 -3.06 -20.38 -21.64
C MET A 315 -3.35 -18.88 -21.75
N PHE A 316 -4.35 -18.47 -22.53
CA PHE A 316 -4.64 -17.06 -22.87
C PHE A 316 -4.72 -16.15 -21.64
N VAL A 317 -5.48 -16.56 -20.61
CA VAL A 317 -5.69 -15.74 -19.40
C VAL A 317 -4.38 -15.54 -18.64
N GLN A 318 -3.56 -16.59 -18.49
CA GLN A 318 -2.26 -16.50 -17.79
C GLN A 318 -1.29 -15.58 -18.51
N VAL A 319 -1.24 -15.68 -19.85
CA VAL A 319 -0.42 -14.78 -20.68
C VAL A 319 -0.91 -13.33 -20.52
N GLY A 320 -2.22 -13.09 -20.58
CA GLY A 320 -2.81 -11.76 -20.41
C GLY A 320 -2.53 -11.14 -19.04
N LEU A 321 -2.70 -11.89 -17.95
CA LEU A 321 -2.40 -11.44 -16.60
C LEU A 321 -0.90 -11.19 -16.40
N SER A 322 -0.05 -12.08 -16.91
CA SER A 322 1.41 -11.92 -16.83
C SER A 322 1.86 -10.67 -17.59
N PHE A 323 1.32 -10.45 -18.80
CA PHE A 323 1.56 -9.23 -19.59
C PHE A 323 1.10 -7.96 -18.87
N PHE A 324 -0.07 -7.99 -18.22
CA PHE A 324 -0.56 -6.88 -17.40
C PHE A 324 0.42 -6.56 -16.25
N ILE A 325 0.90 -7.58 -15.52
CA ILE A 325 1.89 -7.40 -14.44
C ILE A 325 3.20 -6.81 -14.97
N VAL A 326 3.72 -7.27 -16.11
CA VAL A 326 4.92 -6.68 -16.75
C VAL A 326 4.66 -5.22 -17.12
N SER A 327 3.51 -4.92 -17.70
CA SER A 327 3.12 -3.56 -18.11
C SER A 327 3.07 -2.60 -16.93
N MET A 328 2.48 -3.04 -15.80
CA MET A 328 2.50 -2.26 -14.56
C MET A 328 3.93 -2.11 -14.03
N SER A 329 4.73 -3.18 -14.08
CA SER A 329 6.12 -3.20 -13.59
C SER A 329 7.15 -2.55 -14.51
N TYR A 330 6.74 -1.94 -15.62
CA TYR A 330 7.64 -1.34 -16.60
C TYR A 330 8.70 -0.39 -16.00
N PRO A 331 8.41 0.49 -15.04
CA PRO A 331 9.45 1.37 -14.46
C PRO A 331 10.61 0.61 -13.81
N ILE A 332 10.37 -0.60 -13.32
CA ILE A 332 11.40 -1.46 -12.74
C ILE A 332 12.25 -2.05 -13.85
N VAL A 333 11.63 -2.55 -14.92
CA VAL A 333 12.34 -3.05 -16.12
C VAL A 333 13.19 -1.95 -16.76
N GLU A 334 12.62 -0.75 -16.92
CA GLU A 334 13.32 0.45 -17.38
C GLU A 334 14.52 0.77 -16.46
N GLY A 335 14.30 0.71 -15.15
CA GLY A 335 15.33 0.91 -14.12
C GLY A 335 16.47 -0.11 -14.17
N MET A 336 16.20 -1.35 -14.58
CA MET A 336 17.22 -2.41 -14.68
C MET A 336 18.03 -2.31 -15.96
N VAL A 337 17.36 -2.12 -17.11
CA VAL A 337 17.96 -2.34 -18.43
C VAL A 337 18.32 -1.03 -19.13
N VAL A 338 17.43 -0.03 -19.08
CA VAL A 338 17.53 1.17 -19.93
C VAL A 338 18.27 2.29 -19.21
N ARG A 339 18.00 2.48 -17.92
CA ARG A 339 18.50 3.64 -17.16
C ARG A 339 19.98 3.55 -16.84
N LYS A 340 20.67 4.67 -17.02
CA LYS A 340 22.10 4.86 -16.72
C LYS A 340 22.36 5.88 -15.61
N ASP A 341 21.32 6.57 -15.14
CA ASP A 341 21.43 7.53 -14.04
C ASP A 341 21.53 6.82 -12.68
N LYS A 342 21.91 7.56 -11.64
CA LYS A 342 22.12 7.00 -10.30
C LYS A 342 20.85 6.38 -9.68
N GLY A 343 19.65 6.77 -10.11
CA GLY A 343 18.38 6.24 -9.59
C GLY A 343 17.93 4.93 -10.24
N ARG A 344 18.77 4.33 -11.09
CA ARG A 344 18.55 3.00 -11.70
C ARG A 344 18.53 1.89 -10.64
N VAL A 345 18.01 0.72 -11.00
CA VAL A 345 18.17 -0.48 -10.17
C VAL A 345 19.67 -0.87 -10.15
N PRO A 346 20.27 -1.05 -8.97
CA PRO A 346 21.67 -1.49 -8.87
C PRO A 346 21.91 -2.82 -9.58
N ILE A 347 23.06 -2.95 -10.24
CA ILE A 347 23.42 -4.19 -10.97
C ILE A 347 23.53 -5.37 -9.99
N SER A 348 24.11 -5.16 -8.80
CA SER A 348 24.19 -6.17 -7.74
C SER A 348 22.81 -6.68 -7.32
N VAL A 349 21.83 -5.79 -7.17
CA VAL A 349 20.44 -6.13 -6.86
C VAL A 349 19.81 -6.94 -8.00
N SER A 350 20.07 -6.56 -9.26
CA SER A 350 19.55 -7.28 -10.43
C SER A 350 20.12 -8.70 -10.52
N ILE A 351 21.43 -8.87 -10.29
CA ILE A 351 22.10 -10.19 -10.27
C ILE A 351 21.55 -11.06 -9.14
N LEU A 352 21.48 -10.53 -7.91
CA LEU A 352 20.94 -11.26 -6.77
C LEU A 352 19.49 -11.69 -7.03
N SER A 353 18.67 -10.79 -7.55
CA SER A 353 17.26 -11.06 -7.88
C SER A 353 17.12 -12.10 -8.98
N ALA A 354 18.01 -12.10 -9.97
CA ALA A 354 18.04 -13.13 -11.02
C ALA A 354 18.39 -14.51 -10.44
N VAL A 355 19.37 -14.60 -9.54
CA VAL A 355 19.73 -15.84 -8.86
C VAL A 355 18.55 -16.37 -8.03
N ILE A 356 17.90 -15.51 -7.24
CA ILE A 356 16.73 -15.91 -6.44
C ILE A 356 15.58 -16.35 -7.36
N SER A 357 15.33 -15.61 -8.45
CA SER A 357 14.30 -15.97 -9.43
C SER A 357 14.59 -17.33 -10.06
N MET A 358 15.85 -17.63 -10.40
CA MET A 358 16.25 -18.94 -10.92
C MET A 358 16.00 -20.06 -9.90
N ILE A 359 16.25 -19.82 -8.61
CA ILE A 359 15.93 -20.78 -7.55
C ILE A 359 14.41 -21.04 -7.51
N TYR A 360 13.58 -19.99 -7.56
CA TYR A 360 12.12 -20.14 -7.63
C TYR A 360 11.68 -20.96 -8.84
N LEU A 361 12.24 -20.68 -10.02
CA LEU A 361 11.93 -21.39 -11.25
C LEU A 361 12.31 -22.88 -11.18
N LEU A 362 13.51 -23.19 -10.67
CA LEU A 362 14.00 -24.55 -10.55
C LEU A 362 13.21 -25.36 -9.52
N LEU A 363 13.07 -24.84 -8.30
CA LEU A 363 12.30 -25.50 -7.24
C LEU A 363 10.83 -25.61 -7.61
N GLY A 364 10.24 -24.56 -8.17
CA GLY A 364 8.85 -24.54 -8.58
C GLY A 364 8.57 -25.56 -9.68
N SER A 365 9.42 -25.64 -10.70
CA SER A 365 9.27 -26.63 -11.78
C SER A 365 9.48 -28.05 -11.27
N LEU A 366 10.40 -28.28 -10.33
CA LEU A 366 10.54 -29.60 -9.68
C LEU A 366 9.26 -29.98 -8.94
N ILE A 367 8.73 -29.12 -8.09
CA ILE A 367 7.51 -29.41 -7.31
C ILE A 367 6.34 -29.74 -8.24
N ILE A 368 6.16 -28.95 -9.31
CA ILE A 368 5.09 -29.11 -10.30
C ILE A 368 5.25 -30.39 -11.15
N MET A 369 6.47 -30.90 -11.32
CA MET A 369 6.69 -32.15 -12.07
C MET A 369 6.43 -33.40 -11.22
N TYR A 370 6.55 -33.32 -9.90
CA TYR A 370 6.45 -34.46 -8.99
C TYR A 370 5.12 -34.53 -8.21
N TRP A 371 4.22 -33.58 -8.41
CA TRP A 371 2.87 -33.49 -7.86
C TRP A 371 1.91 -32.99 -8.93
#